data_AF-A0A5E4DIL1-F1
#
_entry.id   AF-A0A5E4DIL1-F1
#
_cell.length_a   1.000
_cell.length_b   1.000
_cell.length_c   1.000
_cell.angle_alpha   90.00
_cell.angle_beta   90.00
_cell.angle_gamma   90.00
#
_symmetry.space_group_name_H-M   'P 1'
#
loop_
_entity.id
_entity.type
_entity.pdbx_description
1 polymer ?
#
loop_
_entity_poly.entity_id
_entity_poly.type
_entity_poly.pdbx_seq_one_letter_code
_entity_poly.pdbx_strand_id
1 'polypeptide(L)'
;FGGKLVTFENVKVQSQQGAEQQQQQQHVFISQVVTEKEFLNRSDQLQQVMQSQGFISYCQKKIDASQTEFEKNVWSFLKVNFEDDSRGKYLELLGYRKDDLGKK
;
A
#
# COMPACT_ATOMS: atom_id res chain seq x y z
N PHE A 1 -1.43 -9.49 18.14
CA PHE A 1 -1.63 -9.75 16.69
C PHE A 1 -1.75 -8.41 15.96
N GLY A 2 -1.23 -8.29 14.73
CA GLY A 2 -1.30 -7.04 13.95
C GLY A 2 -0.38 -5.91 14.42
N GLY A 3 0.82 -6.21 14.94
CA GLY A 3 1.79 -5.17 15.34
C GLY A 3 1.46 -4.40 16.62
N LYS A 4 0.45 -4.82 17.39
CA LYS A 4 0.15 -4.25 18.71
C LYS A 4 1.20 -4.70 19.74
N LEU A 5 1.85 -3.74 20.38
CA LEU A 5 2.67 -3.91 21.57
C LEU A 5 1.81 -3.61 22.81
N VAL A 6 1.74 -4.57 23.73
CA VAL A 6 1.03 -4.39 24.99
C VAL A 6 2.05 -4.19 26.10
N THR A 7 1.88 -3.16 26.90
CA THR A 7 2.78 -2.81 28.01
C THR A 7 1.96 -2.60 29.28
N PHE A 8 2.45 -3.16 30.38
CA PHE A 8 1.83 -3.03 31.70
C PHE A 8 2.64 -2.06 32.54
N GLU A 9 1.95 -1.19 33.27
CA GLU A 9 2.63 -0.31 34.22
C GLU A 9 3.12 -1.11 35.43
N ASN A 10 4.43 -1.07 35.71
CA ASN A 10 5.01 -1.72 36.90
C ASN A 10 4.89 -0.78 38.11
N VAL A 11 3.72 -0.80 38.76
CA VAL A 11 3.50 -0.06 40.00
C VAL A 11 4.16 -0.84 41.15
N LYS A 12 5.26 -0.31 41.70
CA LYS A 12 5.86 -0.87 42.92
C LYS A 12 4.89 -0.63 44.08
N VAL A 13 4.30 -1.70 44.61
CA VAL A 13 3.52 -1.66 45.85
C VAL A 13 4.49 -1.34 46.99
N GLN A 14 4.54 -0.08 47.43
CA GLN A 14 5.13 0.22 48.73
C GLN A 14 4.21 -0.41 49.77
N SER A 15 4.69 -1.47 50.41
CA SER A 15 4.08 -2.07 51.58
C SER A 15 4.19 -1.09 52.76
N GLN A 16 3.34 -0.08 52.81
CA GLN A 16 3.12 0.69 54.02
C GLN A 16 1.89 0.14 54.72
N GLN A 17 2.15 -0.43 55.90
CA GLN A 17 1.15 -0.88 56.86
C GLN A 17 0.25 0.30 57.23
N GLY A 18 -1.03 0.22 56.91
CA GLY A 18 -2.01 1.22 57.32
C GLY A 18 -3.20 1.24 56.37
N ALA A 19 -4.38 0.95 56.93
CA ALA A 19 -5.65 0.83 56.24
C ALA A 19 -5.94 1.97 55.24
N GLU A 20 -5.96 1.62 53.95
CA GLU A 20 -6.96 2.02 52.95
C GLU A 20 -6.58 1.34 51.63
N GLN A 21 -7.28 0.27 51.27
CA GLN A 21 -7.16 -0.41 49.97
C GLN A 21 -7.70 0.51 48.87
N GLN A 22 -6.93 1.54 48.49
CA GLN A 22 -7.16 2.22 47.23
C GLN A 22 -6.90 1.18 46.12
N GLN A 23 -7.95 0.83 45.38
CA GLN A 23 -7.87 -0.04 44.21
C GLN A 23 -6.82 0.54 43.26
N GLN A 24 -5.60 0.00 43.32
CA GLN A 24 -4.52 0.41 42.43
C GLN A 24 -4.91 0.01 41.01
N GLN A 25 -5.28 1.02 40.22
CA GLN A 25 -5.67 0.84 38.82
C GLN A 25 -4.47 0.33 38.05
N GLN A 26 -4.52 -0.94 37.61
CA GLN A 26 -3.50 -1.50 36.74
C GLN A 26 -3.69 -0.94 35.33
N HIS A 27 -2.82 -0.04 34.90
CA HIS A 27 -2.86 0.50 33.55
C HIS A 27 -2.21 -0.47 32.55
N VAL A 28 -2.88 -0.62 31.42
CA VAL A 28 -2.38 -1.34 30.25
C VAL A 28 -2.33 -0.37 29.08
N PHE A 29 -1.16 -0.27 28.46
CA PHE A 29 -0.94 0.53 27.26
C PHE A 29 -0.89 -0.40 26.05
N ILE A 30 -1.62 -0.04 25.00
CA ILE A 30 -1.59 -0.76 23.72
C ILE A 30 -1.09 0.21 22.65
N SER A 31 0.14 -0.03 22.18
CA SER A 31 0.80 0.78 21.17
C SER A 31 0.81 0.06 19.83
N GLN A 32 0.52 0.76 18.74
CA GLN A 32 0.70 0.21 17.39
C GLN A 32 2.15 0.39 16.96
N VAL A 33 2.84 -0.70 16.71
CA VAL A 33 4.20 -0.70 16.16
C VAL A 33 4.12 -0.87 14.65
N VAL A 34 4.81 0.02 13.93
CA VAL A 34 4.95 -0.02 12.47
C VAL A 34 6.42 0.15 12.13
N THR A 35 7.01 -0.87 11.53
CA THR A 35 8.43 -0.88 11.11
C THR A 35 8.61 -0.36 9.69
N GLU A 36 7.62 -0.53 8.81
CA GLU A 36 7.73 -0.24 7.36
C GLU A 36 6.58 0.64 6.86
N LYS A 37 6.61 1.93 7.23
CA LYS A 37 5.52 2.88 6.91
C LYS A 37 5.26 3.04 5.41
N GLU A 38 6.32 3.11 4.61
CA GLU A 38 6.23 3.29 3.15
C GLU A 38 5.57 2.10 2.46
N PHE A 39 5.85 0.88 2.92
CA PHE A 39 5.22 -0.32 2.37
C PHE A 39 3.72 -0.33 2.67
N LEU A 40 3.32 -0.01 3.90
CA LEU A 40 1.91 0.09 4.27
C LEU A 40 1.19 1.17 3.47
N ASN A 41 1.80 2.34 3.28
CA ASN A 41 1.22 3.42 2.49
C ASN A 41 0.96 2.98 1.04
N ARG A 42 1.97 2.37 0.41
CA ARG A 42 1.81 1.80 -0.95
C ARG A 42 0.71 0.76 -1.04
N SER A 43 0.59 -0.12 -0.03
CA SER A 43 -0.46 -1.14 0.00
C SER A 43 -1.85 -0.53 0.17
N ASP A 44 -1.98 0.48 1.04
CA ASP A 44 -3.26 1.18 1.25
C ASP A 44 -3.67 1.93 -0.02
N GLN A 45 -2.74 2.63 -0.66
CA GLN A 45 -2.97 3.29 -1.94
C GLN A 45 -3.46 2.31 -3.01
N LEU A 46 -2.83 1.13 -3.13
CA LEU A 46 -3.26 0.11 -4.07
C LEU A 46 -4.68 -0.40 -3.74
N GLN A 47 -4.97 -0.63 -2.46
CA GLN A 47 -6.30 -1.07 -2.02
C GLN A 47 -7.38 -0.04 -2.37
N GLN A 48 -7.11 1.25 -2.17
CA GLN A 48 -8.01 2.34 -2.57
C GLN A 48 -8.23 2.38 -4.08
N VAL A 49 -7.18 2.17 -4.87
CA VAL A 49 -7.28 2.11 -6.34
C VAL A 49 -8.15 0.94 -6.78
N MET A 50 -8.03 -0.23 -6.15
CA MET A 50 -8.88 -1.38 -6.45
C MET A 50 -10.36 -1.09 -6.16
N GLN A 51 -10.66 -0.41 -5.05
CA GLN A 51 -12.03 -0.06 -4.68
C GLN A 51 -12.65 1.01 -5.59
N SER A 52 -11.87 2.03 -5.96
CA SER A 52 -12.31 3.14 -6.80
C SER A 52 -12.24 2.87 -8.30
N GLN A 53 -11.65 1.73 -8.70
CA GLN A 53 -11.32 1.39 -10.08
C GLN A 53 -10.40 2.43 -10.77
N GLY A 54 -9.58 3.15 -10.00
CA GLY A 54 -8.68 4.19 -10.47
C GLY A 54 -7.39 3.69 -11.15
N PHE A 55 -7.44 2.59 -11.89
CA PHE A 55 -6.24 1.86 -12.35
C PHE A 55 -5.38 2.65 -13.34
N ILE A 56 -5.99 3.39 -14.28
CA ILE A 56 -5.26 4.16 -15.29
C ILE A 56 -4.38 5.23 -14.63
N SER A 57 -4.94 5.99 -13.68
CA SER A 57 -4.20 7.05 -12.99
C SER A 57 -3.10 6.48 -12.08
N TYR A 58 -3.36 5.34 -11.44
CA TYR A 58 -2.36 4.64 -10.65
C TYR A 58 -1.21 4.13 -11.51
N CYS A 59 -1.49 3.47 -12.63
CA CYS A 59 -0.46 3.01 -13.55
C CYS A 59 0.36 4.18 -14.10
N GLN A 60 -0.27 5.33 -14.42
CA GLN A 60 0.46 6.52 -14.85
C GLN A 60 1.46 6.99 -13.79
N LYS A 61 1.05 7.11 -12.52
CA LYS A 61 1.97 7.46 -11.42
C LYS A 61 3.13 6.46 -11.29
N LYS A 62 2.88 5.17 -11.52
CA LYS A 62 3.91 4.13 -11.50
C LYS A 62 4.89 4.25 -12.68
N ILE A 63 4.42 4.64 -13.87
CA ILE A 63 5.28 4.97 -15.02
C ILE A 63 6.17 6.17 -14.69
N ASP A 64 5.59 7.25 -14.16
CA ASP A 64 6.32 8.48 -13.87
C ASP A 64 7.40 8.28 -12.79
N ALA A 65 7.12 7.40 -11.80
CA ALA A 65 8.06 7.06 -10.73
C ALA A 65 9.10 5.97 -11.11
N SER A 66 8.96 5.33 -12.28
CA SER A 66 9.87 4.26 -12.72
C SER A 66 11.22 4.83 -13.13
N GLN A 67 12.29 4.18 -12.69
CA GLN A 67 13.66 4.64 -12.95
C GLN A 67 14.20 4.08 -14.25
N THR A 68 13.73 2.90 -14.64
CA THR A 68 14.19 2.21 -15.84
C THR A 68 13.14 2.23 -16.95
N GLU A 69 13.59 2.19 -18.20
CA GLU A 69 12.70 2.06 -19.35
C GLU A 69 11.91 0.75 -19.31
N PHE A 70 12.53 -0.33 -18.84
CA PHE A 70 11.86 -1.62 -18.66
C PHE A 70 10.66 -1.50 -17.69
N GLU A 71 10.84 -0.89 -16.52
CA GLU A 71 9.75 -0.67 -15.57
C GLU A 71 8.65 0.21 -16.18
N LYS A 72 9.02 1.30 -16.87
CA LYS A 72 8.06 2.15 -17.58
C LYS A 72 7.25 1.36 -18.59
N ASN A 73 7.90 0.49 -19.35
CA ASN A 73 7.23 -0.38 -20.31
C ASN A 73 6.27 -1.33 -19.60
N VAL A 74 6.71 -2.05 -18.56
CA VAL A 74 5.83 -2.95 -17.78
C VAL A 74 4.57 -2.23 -17.28
N TRP A 75 4.72 -1.04 -16.71
CA TRP A 75 3.58 -0.26 -16.23
C TRP A 75 2.71 0.30 -17.36
N SER A 76 3.30 0.63 -18.51
CA SER A 76 2.57 1.07 -19.71
C SER A 76 1.72 -0.06 -20.28
N PHE A 77 2.29 -1.27 -20.40
CA PHE A 77 1.54 -2.48 -20.78
C PHE A 77 0.43 -2.76 -19.78
N LEU A 78 0.70 -2.66 -18.47
CA LEU A 78 -0.34 -2.85 -17.47
C LEU A 78 -1.47 -1.82 -17.60
N LYS A 79 -1.14 -0.54 -17.78
CA LYS A 79 -2.10 0.56 -17.97
C LYS A 79 -3.08 0.28 -19.11
N VAL A 80 -2.57 -0.21 -20.25
CA VAL A 80 -3.37 -0.51 -21.45
C VAL A 80 -4.45 -1.57 -21.19
N ASN A 81 -4.28 -2.48 -20.21
CA ASN A 81 -5.35 -3.42 -19.82
C ASN A 81 -6.64 -2.73 -19.39
N PHE A 82 -6.53 -1.51 -18.86
CA PHE A 82 -7.64 -0.79 -18.25
C PHE A 82 -8.18 0.32 -19.14
N GLU A 83 -7.63 0.51 -20.33
CA GLU A 83 -8.08 1.53 -21.27
C GLU A 83 -8.98 0.94 -22.37
N ASP A 84 -9.80 1.79 -22.97
CA ASP A 84 -10.54 1.46 -24.19
C ASP A 84 -9.58 1.21 -25.36
N ASP A 85 -9.96 0.29 -26.26
CA ASP A 85 -9.16 -0.17 -27.41
C ASP A 85 -7.77 -0.73 -27.03
N SER A 86 -7.73 -1.53 -25.96
CA SER A 86 -6.51 -2.12 -25.41
C SER A 86 -5.65 -2.86 -26.46
N ARG A 87 -6.28 -3.62 -27.36
CA ARG A 87 -5.57 -4.36 -28.43
C ARG A 87 -4.77 -3.44 -29.36
N GLY A 88 -5.33 -2.28 -29.71
CA GLY A 88 -4.63 -1.32 -30.56
C GLY A 88 -3.40 -0.73 -29.88
N LYS A 89 -3.59 -0.28 -28.66
CA LYS A 89 -2.52 0.34 -27.85
C LYS A 89 -1.42 -0.65 -27.48
N TYR A 90 -1.75 -1.94 -27.34
CA TYR A 90 -0.75 -2.98 -27.19
C TYR A 90 0.14 -3.13 -28.41
N LEU A 91 -0.45 -3.09 -29.60
CA LEU A 91 0.33 -3.15 -30.85
C LEU A 91 1.27 -1.95 -30.93
N GLU A 92 0.78 -0.74 -30.61
CA GLU A 92 1.60 0.47 -30.57
C GLU A 92 2.77 0.35 -29.58
N LEU A 93 2.52 -0.16 -28.36
CA LEU A 93 3.57 -0.41 -27.36
C LEU A 93 4.58 -1.49 -27.79
N LEU A 94 4.16 -2.44 -28.62
CA LEU A 94 5.04 -3.46 -29.22
C LEU A 94 5.77 -2.95 -30.47
N GLY A 95 5.53 -1.70 -30.89
CA GLY A 95 6.18 -1.08 -32.05
C GLY A 95 5.45 -1.29 -33.38
N TYR A 96 4.19 -1.74 -33.36
CA TYR A 96 3.37 -1.96 -34.55
C TYR A 96 2.29 -0.89 -34.69
N ARG A 97 2.06 -0.40 -35.91
CA ARG A 97 0.90 0.45 -36.22
C ARG A 97 -0.19 -0.38 -36.86
N LYS A 98 -1.46 -0.13 -36.51
CA LYS A 98 -2.63 -0.82 -37.09
C LYS A 98 -2.62 -0.78 -38.63
N ASP A 99 -2.19 0.32 -39.23
CA ASP A 99 -2.15 0.53 -40.68
C ASP A 99 -1.10 -0.36 -41.40
N ASP A 100 -0.08 -0.81 -40.67
CA ASP A 100 1.00 -1.64 -41.21
C ASP A 100 0.64 -3.15 -41.18
N LEU A 101 -0.38 -3.54 -40.42
CA LEU A 101 -0.82 -4.94 -40.24
C LEU A 101 -1.82 -5.43 -41.30
N GLY A 102 -2.53 -4.52 -41.97
CA GLY A 102 -3.52 -4.84 -43.01
C GLY A 102 -2.94 -5.05 -44.41
N LYS A 103 -1.63 -4.84 -44.60
CA LYS A 103 -0.94 -5.05 -45.87
C LYS A 103 -0.36 -6.46 -45.90
N LYS A 104 -1.17 -7.45 -46.26
CA LYS A 104 -0.71 -8.79 -46.59
C LYS A 104 -1.52 -9.40 -47.71
#